data_AF-A0A453R6P0-F1
#
_entry.id   AF-A0A453R6P0-F1
#
_cell.length_a   1.000
_cell.length_b   1.000
_cell.length_c   1.000
_cell.angle_alpha   90.00
_cell.angle_beta   90.00
_cell.angle_gamma   90.00
#
_symmetry.space_group_name_H-M   'P 1'
#
loop_
_entity.id
_entity.type
_entity.pdbx_description
1 polymer ?
#
loop_
_entity_poly.entity_id
_entity_poly.type
_entity_poly.pdbx_seq_one_letter_code
_entity_poly.pdbx_strand_id
1 'polypeptide(L)'
;IISQANHSSTIGSQVAGPVSARTFAQNPLPFLLINPLLADWFLESSGSASLSAVEHPKLKNFLRQVGLPEISRADLAGARLDTRFAEARANATARFREARFFQLVADGLREQVITLSVNLPNDTSVFHRVVPMPAPASASPDYAQELFLDAASSVSASSGDIRHCAGVIADRFGSKTLRDLETKHHWMVNLTCQVHGLSRLVSDMARELPLFNNAASNCAKIAGYFNTTPSVRALLHKHQVQEHGHAFLLPIAAPPYNGGEFAAAFVMLESILTSARPLQLAVLEESYKVVCIDDPSAREIAAMVQNVAFWTEVEATHSVVKMIMDLVKEMETERPLVGQCPPLWEDLRGKVRGWCRKFSVEAATAMNVVERRFRKNYHPAWSAAFILDPLYLIKDGGRRYLPPFNYLTPEQEKDVDRLITRLVSSEEAHLVLMELMKWRSEGLDPLYAQAVQVRQPDPSTGKMKIANKQSSRLVWETCLSEFKSLGKVAVRLIFLHATAKGFKCTPSMTRWLTAPGSSAGSIGRAHRLVFIAANSKLERRDFSNDDDKDVSCSQKETMTC
;
A
#
# COMPACT_ATOMS: atom_id res chain seq x y z
N ILE A 1 -68.16 -14.17 -24.74
CA ILE A 1 -69.34 -14.94 -24.28
C ILE A 1 -68.98 -15.44 -22.88
N ILE A 2 -69.47 -14.75 -21.84
CA ILE A 2 -70.45 -15.28 -20.86
C ILE A 2 -69.87 -16.53 -20.14
N SER A 3 -69.29 -16.50 -18.94
CA SER A 3 -69.54 -15.80 -17.65
C SER A 3 -70.51 -16.49 -16.69
N GLN A 4 -70.25 -16.29 -15.37
CA GLN A 4 -71.09 -16.64 -14.20
C GLN A 4 -71.23 -18.14 -13.88
N ALA A 5 -71.46 -18.61 -12.64
CA ALA A 5 -71.70 -17.97 -11.32
C ALA A 5 -71.34 -19.01 -10.19
N ASN A 6 -71.26 -18.74 -8.88
CA ASN A 6 -71.47 -17.53 -8.05
C ASN A 6 -70.74 -17.63 -6.69
N HIS A 7 -70.54 -16.47 -6.04
CA HIS A 7 -70.59 -16.14 -4.58
C HIS A 7 -70.72 -17.25 -3.51
N SER A 8 -70.12 -17.20 -2.30
CA SER A 8 -69.22 -16.25 -1.56
C SER A 8 -68.67 -17.02 -0.30
N SER A 9 -68.13 -16.53 0.85
CA SER A 9 -68.07 -15.20 1.49
C SER A 9 -66.98 -15.06 2.59
N THR A 10 -66.34 -13.88 2.65
CA THR A 10 -65.93 -13.04 3.83
C THR A 10 -65.20 -13.58 5.10
N ILE A 11 -64.25 -12.74 5.58
CA ILE A 11 -63.58 -12.65 6.91
C ILE A 11 -62.48 -13.70 7.23
N GLY A 12 -61.28 -13.20 7.54
CA GLY A 12 -60.15 -14.03 8.00
C GLY A 12 -58.82 -13.28 8.21
N SER A 13 -58.82 -12.14 8.90
CA SER A 13 -57.56 -11.41 9.19
C SER A 13 -56.71 -12.15 10.22
N GLN A 14 -55.75 -12.96 9.77
CA GLN A 14 -54.69 -13.49 10.63
C GLN A 14 -53.52 -12.52 10.67
N VAL A 15 -53.52 -11.67 11.69
CA VAL A 15 -52.33 -10.93 12.13
C VAL A 15 -51.24 -11.95 12.46
N ALA A 16 -50.08 -11.82 11.81
CA ALA A 16 -48.91 -12.64 12.12
C ALA A 16 -48.45 -12.33 13.56
N GLY A 17 -48.80 -13.20 14.51
CA GLY A 17 -48.40 -13.06 15.90
C GLY A 17 -46.87 -13.13 16.06
N PRO A 18 -46.31 -12.55 17.14
CA PRO A 18 -44.87 -12.57 17.37
C PRO A 18 -44.35 -14.00 17.47
N VAL A 19 -43.31 -14.33 16.71
CA VAL A 19 -42.67 -15.65 16.73
C VAL A 19 -42.16 -15.94 18.13
N SER A 20 -42.83 -16.85 18.83
CA SER A 20 -42.50 -17.17 20.22
C SER A 20 -41.12 -17.78 20.32
N ALA A 21 -40.33 -17.35 21.31
CA ALA A 21 -38.97 -17.84 21.58
C ALA A 21 -38.87 -19.36 21.82
N ARG A 22 -40.01 -20.06 22.00
CA ARG A 22 -40.07 -21.52 22.16
C ARG A 22 -39.67 -22.30 20.88
N THR A 23 -39.85 -21.74 19.69
CA THR A 23 -39.48 -22.44 18.43
C THR A 23 -37.97 -22.60 18.26
N PHE A 24 -37.16 -21.77 18.94
CA PHE A 24 -35.69 -21.85 18.89
C PHE A 24 -35.10 -22.92 19.83
N ALA A 25 -35.88 -23.46 20.77
CA ALA A 25 -35.38 -24.38 21.80
C ALA A 25 -35.13 -25.83 21.31
N GLN A 26 -35.54 -26.17 20.09
CA GLN A 26 -35.50 -27.55 19.57
C GLN A 26 -34.29 -27.86 18.67
N ASN A 27 -33.39 -26.91 18.44
CA ASN A 27 -32.14 -27.12 17.70
C ASN A 27 -30.97 -26.39 18.38
N PRO A 28 -30.11 -27.09 19.17
CA PRO A 28 -28.94 -26.47 19.79
C PRO A 28 -27.77 -26.24 18.79
N LEU A 29 -27.83 -26.87 17.61
CA LEU A 29 -26.77 -26.85 16.59
C LEU A 29 -26.30 -25.44 16.15
N PRO A 30 -27.18 -24.42 15.96
CA PRO A 30 -26.73 -23.08 15.60
C PRO A 30 -25.91 -22.42 16.73
N PHE A 31 -26.34 -22.57 17.98
CA PHE A 31 -25.73 -21.90 19.13
C PHE A 31 -24.30 -22.40 19.39
N LEU A 32 -24.04 -23.69 19.15
CA LEU A 32 -22.70 -24.28 19.25
C LEU A 32 -21.73 -23.78 18.17
N LEU A 33 -22.24 -23.32 17.01
CA LEU A 33 -21.43 -22.79 15.91
C LEU A 33 -21.22 -21.27 16.00
N ILE A 34 -22.20 -20.52 16.48
CA ILE A 34 -22.14 -19.05 16.55
C ILE A 34 -21.15 -18.56 17.64
N ASN A 35 -21.05 -19.25 18.78
CA ASN A 35 -20.14 -18.83 19.86
C ASN A 35 -18.64 -18.89 19.47
N PRO A 36 -18.13 -19.95 18.80
CA PRO A 36 -16.81 -19.94 18.18
C PRO A 36 -16.61 -18.79 17.19
N LEU A 37 -17.52 -18.63 16.21
CA LEU A 37 -17.41 -17.60 15.17
C LEU A 37 -17.33 -16.17 15.75
N LEU A 38 -18.07 -15.89 16.83
CA LEU A 38 -17.98 -14.60 17.52
C LEU A 38 -16.66 -14.43 18.28
N ALA A 39 -16.12 -15.49 18.88
CA ALA A 39 -14.81 -15.45 19.52
C ALA A 39 -13.68 -15.25 18.49
N ASP A 40 -13.75 -15.94 17.35
CA ASP A 40 -12.81 -15.77 16.23
C ASP A 40 -12.88 -14.35 15.67
N TRP A 41 -14.09 -13.78 15.50
CA TRP A 41 -14.25 -12.39 15.11
C TRP A 41 -13.56 -11.42 16.07
N PHE A 42 -13.57 -11.66 17.39
CA PHE A 42 -12.83 -10.83 18.35
C PHE A 42 -11.30 -10.98 18.22
N LEU A 43 -10.81 -12.19 17.94
CA LEU A 43 -9.38 -12.46 17.77
C LEU A 43 -8.84 -11.93 16.43
N GLU A 44 -9.61 -12.05 15.35
CA GLU A 44 -9.24 -11.58 14.01
C GLU A 44 -9.43 -10.07 13.83
N SER A 45 -10.47 -9.50 14.44
CA SER A 45 -10.69 -8.05 14.45
C SER A 45 -9.85 -7.32 15.50
N SER A 46 -9.01 -8.05 16.26
CA SER A 46 -8.14 -7.45 17.30
C SER A 46 -7.28 -6.33 16.72
N GLY A 47 -7.16 -5.22 17.45
CA GLY A 47 -6.49 -4.00 17.01
C GLY A 47 -7.48 -2.92 16.56
N SER A 48 -8.51 -3.30 15.79
CA SER A 48 -9.69 -2.47 15.49
C SER A 48 -10.78 -2.65 16.58
N ALA A 49 -11.04 -3.89 16.97
CA ALA A 49 -11.84 -4.25 18.14
C ALA A 49 -10.95 -4.52 19.38
N SER A 50 -11.44 -4.15 20.57
CA SER A 50 -10.81 -4.50 21.85
C SER A 50 -11.46 -5.74 22.46
N LEU A 51 -10.66 -6.66 22.99
CA LEU A 51 -11.16 -7.81 23.77
C LEU A 51 -11.96 -7.39 25.03
N SER A 52 -11.82 -6.15 25.50
CA SER A 52 -12.66 -5.62 26.59
C SER A 52 -14.09 -5.27 26.15
N ALA A 53 -14.36 -5.14 24.85
CA ALA A 53 -15.71 -4.88 24.36
C ALA A 53 -16.67 -6.07 24.60
N VAL A 54 -16.13 -7.29 24.75
CA VAL A 54 -16.90 -8.49 25.15
C VAL A 54 -17.55 -8.33 26.54
N GLU A 55 -16.97 -7.49 27.40
CA GLU A 55 -17.46 -7.23 28.76
C GLU A 55 -18.52 -6.11 28.80
N HIS A 56 -18.76 -5.42 27.68
CA HIS A 56 -19.64 -4.26 27.62
C HIS A 56 -21.12 -4.62 27.87
N PRO A 57 -21.84 -3.93 28.78
CA PRO A 57 -23.20 -4.31 29.19
C PRO A 57 -24.21 -4.43 28.05
N LYS A 58 -24.15 -3.55 27.03
CA LYS A 58 -25.07 -3.63 25.88
C LYS A 58 -24.84 -4.91 25.06
N LEU A 59 -23.59 -5.37 24.92
CA LEU A 59 -23.27 -6.61 24.20
C LEU A 59 -23.66 -7.84 25.02
N LYS A 60 -23.38 -7.86 26.33
CA LYS A 60 -23.86 -8.94 27.23
C LYS A 60 -25.39 -9.08 27.19
N ASN A 61 -26.12 -7.95 27.22
CA ASN A 61 -27.57 -7.95 27.11
C ASN A 61 -28.06 -8.43 25.73
N PHE A 62 -27.39 -8.04 24.64
CA PHE A 62 -27.68 -8.56 23.30
C PHE A 62 -27.48 -10.07 23.22
N LEU A 63 -26.33 -10.60 23.68
CA LEU A 63 -26.05 -12.04 23.68
C LEU A 63 -27.12 -12.83 24.46
N ARG A 64 -27.51 -12.35 25.64
CA ARG A 64 -28.62 -12.92 26.43
C ARG A 64 -29.95 -12.89 25.66
N GLN A 65 -30.26 -11.80 24.95
CA GLN A 65 -31.49 -11.68 24.15
C GLN A 65 -31.52 -12.64 22.96
N VAL A 66 -30.38 -12.90 22.31
CA VAL A 66 -30.27 -13.86 21.20
C VAL A 66 -29.95 -15.30 21.64
N GLY A 67 -29.98 -15.59 22.95
CA GLY A 67 -29.77 -16.94 23.50
C GLY A 67 -28.32 -17.45 23.45
N LEU A 68 -27.34 -16.58 23.23
CA LEU A 68 -25.91 -16.94 23.21
C LEU A 68 -25.29 -16.85 24.61
N PRO A 69 -24.40 -17.79 25.00
CA PRO A 69 -23.68 -17.71 26.27
C PRO A 69 -22.69 -16.53 26.26
N GLU A 70 -22.52 -15.90 27.42
CA GLU A 70 -21.57 -14.80 27.59
C GLU A 70 -20.13 -15.29 27.39
N ILE A 71 -19.41 -14.63 26.48
CA ILE A 71 -17.96 -14.81 26.31
C ILE A 71 -17.24 -13.95 27.35
N SER A 72 -16.23 -14.50 28.02
CA SER A 72 -15.39 -13.75 28.96
C SER A 72 -14.08 -13.32 28.31
N ARG A 73 -13.53 -12.18 28.76
CA ARG A 73 -12.21 -11.72 28.30
C ARG A 73 -11.08 -12.66 28.72
N ALA A 74 -11.22 -13.39 29.83
CA ALA A 74 -10.26 -14.38 30.29
C ALA A 74 -10.23 -15.63 29.39
N ASP A 75 -11.40 -16.07 28.89
CA ASP A 75 -11.54 -17.15 27.91
C ASP A 75 -10.92 -16.75 26.55
N LEU A 76 -11.27 -15.56 26.04
CA LEU A 76 -10.69 -15.01 24.81
C LEU A 76 -9.17 -14.85 24.89
N ALA A 77 -8.64 -14.29 25.98
CA ALA A 77 -7.20 -14.04 26.14
C ALA A 77 -6.40 -15.22 26.74
N GLY A 78 -7.03 -16.40 26.78
CA GLY A 78 -6.49 -17.65 27.34
C GLY A 78 -6.60 -18.79 26.32
N ALA A 79 -7.38 -19.83 26.65
CA ALA A 79 -7.43 -21.07 25.85
C ALA A 79 -7.82 -20.83 24.38
N ARG A 80 -8.77 -19.93 24.09
CA ARG A 80 -9.19 -19.66 22.71
C ARG A 80 -8.12 -18.98 21.87
N LEU A 81 -7.41 -17.99 22.44
CA LEU A 81 -6.24 -17.37 21.81
C LEU A 81 -5.19 -18.43 21.44
N ASP A 82 -4.94 -19.36 22.35
CA ASP A 82 -3.86 -20.35 22.18
C ASP A 82 -4.23 -21.43 21.15
N THR A 83 -5.48 -21.93 21.14
CA THR A 83 -6.00 -22.82 20.09
C THR A 83 -6.02 -22.12 18.73
N ARG A 84 -6.62 -20.92 18.63
CA ARG A 84 -6.74 -20.19 17.36
C ARG A 84 -5.39 -19.76 16.80
N PHE A 85 -4.41 -19.46 17.66
CA PHE A 85 -3.03 -19.22 17.27
C PHE A 85 -2.35 -20.50 16.75
N ALA A 86 -2.57 -21.66 17.39
CA ALA A 86 -2.03 -22.93 16.93
C ALA A 86 -2.58 -23.31 15.54
N GLU A 87 -3.88 -23.14 15.31
CA GLU A 87 -4.53 -23.32 14.00
C GLU A 87 -3.94 -22.40 12.93
N ALA A 88 -3.92 -21.08 13.19
CA ALA A 88 -3.41 -20.10 12.25
C ALA A 88 -1.93 -20.35 11.91
N ARG A 89 -1.13 -20.76 12.91
CA ARG A 89 0.27 -21.13 12.72
C ARG A 89 0.42 -22.41 11.91
N ALA A 90 -0.43 -23.42 12.12
CA ALA A 90 -0.42 -24.65 11.34
C ALA A 90 -0.77 -24.41 9.86
N ASN A 91 -1.78 -23.57 9.60
CA ASN A 91 -2.12 -23.08 8.25
C ASN A 91 -0.92 -22.37 7.60
N ALA A 92 -0.31 -21.39 8.29
CA ALA A 92 0.87 -20.69 7.79
C ALA A 92 2.04 -21.65 7.48
N THR A 93 2.34 -22.59 8.36
CA THR A 93 3.39 -23.61 8.15
C THR A 93 3.08 -24.55 6.98
N ALA A 94 1.83 -24.96 6.79
CA ALA A 94 1.42 -25.74 5.61
C ALA A 94 1.67 -24.96 4.31
N ARG A 95 1.20 -23.70 4.25
CA ARG A 95 1.42 -22.78 3.12
C ARG A 95 2.90 -22.51 2.84
N PHE A 96 3.77 -22.46 3.86
CA PHE A 96 5.23 -22.38 3.67
C PHE A 96 5.84 -23.67 3.09
N ARG A 97 5.44 -24.83 3.60
CA ARG A 97 5.92 -26.15 3.16
C ARG A 97 5.51 -26.46 1.70
N GLU A 98 4.33 -26.03 1.29
CA GLU A 98 3.79 -26.23 -0.07
C GLU A 98 4.37 -25.25 -1.10
N ALA A 99 5.04 -24.17 -0.66
CA ALA A 99 5.67 -23.20 -1.54
C ALA A 99 7.07 -23.66 -2.00
N ARG A 100 7.23 -23.82 -3.33
CA ARG A 100 8.53 -24.12 -3.99
C ARG A 100 9.64 -23.12 -3.64
N PHE A 101 9.26 -21.88 -3.36
CA PHE A 101 10.10 -20.77 -2.93
C PHE A 101 9.19 -19.62 -2.45
N PHE A 102 9.77 -18.60 -1.82
CA PHE A 102 9.06 -17.43 -1.30
C PHE A 102 9.92 -16.17 -1.33
N GLN A 103 9.30 -15.00 -1.20
CA GLN A 103 9.98 -13.72 -0.98
C GLN A 103 9.67 -13.24 0.44
N LEU A 104 10.71 -12.90 1.22
CA LEU A 104 10.54 -12.29 2.53
C LEU A 104 10.19 -10.81 2.36
N VAL A 105 9.25 -10.32 3.17
CA VAL A 105 8.79 -8.94 3.18
C VAL A 105 9.07 -8.34 4.56
N ALA A 106 9.75 -7.19 4.59
CA ALA A 106 9.99 -6.41 5.80
C ALA A 106 9.38 -5.01 5.63
N ASP A 107 8.33 -4.74 6.41
CA ASP A 107 7.58 -3.49 6.41
C ASP A 107 7.75 -2.79 7.78
N GLY A 108 7.62 -1.46 7.82
CA GLY A 108 7.67 -0.69 9.06
C GLY A 108 8.61 0.52 9.02
N LEU A 109 8.77 1.22 7.89
CA LEU A 109 9.41 2.53 7.82
C LEU A 109 8.85 3.48 8.90
N ARG A 110 9.73 4.14 9.66
CA ARG A 110 9.40 5.06 10.78
C ARG A 110 8.65 4.45 11.98
N GLU A 111 8.13 3.22 11.89
CA GLU A 111 7.45 2.55 13.02
C GLU A 111 8.40 2.09 14.14
N GLN A 112 7.84 1.75 15.31
CA GLN A 112 8.60 1.18 16.45
C GLN A 112 8.80 -0.36 16.34
N VAL A 113 8.25 -0.97 15.30
CA VAL A 113 8.29 -2.40 15.00
C VAL A 113 8.68 -2.60 13.53
N ILE A 114 9.11 -3.81 13.19
CA ILE A 114 9.14 -4.32 11.82
C ILE A 114 8.13 -5.45 11.74
N THR A 115 7.23 -5.42 10.76
CA THR A 115 6.41 -6.60 10.42
C THR A 115 7.11 -7.41 9.35
N LEU A 116 7.16 -8.72 9.56
CA LEU A 116 7.77 -9.69 8.67
C LEU A 116 6.67 -10.58 8.10
N SER A 117 6.49 -10.48 6.79
CA SER A 117 5.52 -11.24 6.01
C SER A 117 6.23 -12.02 4.90
N VAL A 118 5.51 -12.91 4.24
CA VAL A 118 6.05 -13.79 3.20
C VAL A 118 5.11 -13.74 2.00
N ASN A 119 5.63 -13.38 0.82
CA ASN A 119 4.89 -13.51 -0.44
C ASN A 119 5.16 -14.89 -1.04
N LEU A 120 4.10 -15.59 -1.41
CA LEU A 120 4.13 -16.91 -2.02
C LEU A 120 3.79 -16.81 -3.53
N PRO A 121 4.37 -17.66 -4.40
CA PRO A 121 4.25 -17.56 -5.86
C PRO A 121 2.87 -17.96 -6.44
N ASN A 122 1.82 -17.87 -5.63
CA ASN A 122 0.40 -17.96 -6.00
C ASN A 122 -0.33 -16.61 -5.83
N ASP A 123 0.38 -15.48 -5.68
CA ASP A 123 -0.16 -14.15 -5.35
C ASP A 123 -0.93 -14.13 -4.03
N THR A 124 -0.42 -14.86 -3.02
CA THR A 124 -0.90 -14.79 -1.63
C THR A 124 0.24 -14.41 -0.69
N SER A 125 -0.11 -13.72 0.39
CA SER A 125 0.81 -13.37 1.47
C SER A 125 0.43 -14.08 2.77
N VAL A 126 1.41 -14.28 3.64
CA VAL A 126 1.29 -14.85 4.99
C VAL A 126 2.06 -13.94 5.95
N PHE A 127 1.49 -13.60 7.10
CA PHE A 127 2.22 -12.89 8.15
C PHE A 127 3.03 -13.89 8.97
N HIS A 128 4.34 -13.65 9.10
CA HIS A 128 5.25 -14.53 9.82
C HIS A 128 5.45 -14.09 11.28
N ARG A 129 5.88 -12.85 11.51
CA ARG A 129 6.07 -12.29 12.87
C ARG A 129 6.15 -10.76 12.84
N VAL A 130 6.11 -10.16 14.02
CA VAL A 130 6.46 -8.75 14.25
C VAL A 130 7.60 -8.68 15.25
N VAL A 131 8.53 -7.75 15.07
CA VAL A 131 9.75 -7.61 15.88
C VAL A 131 9.87 -6.16 16.38
N PRO A 132 9.93 -5.91 17.70
CA PRO A 132 10.24 -4.58 18.24
C PRO A 132 11.60 -4.08 17.76
N MET A 133 11.67 -2.81 17.37
CA MET A 133 12.93 -2.20 16.94
C MET A 133 13.90 -1.99 18.12
N PRO A 134 15.20 -2.31 17.94
CA PRO A 134 16.25 -1.74 18.77
C PRO A 134 16.20 -0.21 18.79
N ALA A 135 16.68 0.39 19.88
CA ALA A 135 16.72 1.84 20.04
C ALA A 135 17.50 2.54 18.89
N PRO A 136 17.25 3.83 18.59
CA PRO A 136 17.66 4.45 17.32
C PRO A 136 19.15 4.40 16.95
N ALA A 137 20.04 4.12 17.90
CA ALA A 137 21.49 4.02 17.70
C ALA A 137 22.01 2.60 17.37
N SER A 138 21.22 1.53 17.56
CA SER A 138 21.69 0.13 17.47
C SER A 138 21.15 -0.69 16.29
N ALA A 139 20.40 -0.07 15.38
CA ALA A 139 19.93 -0.70 14.14
C ALA A 139 21.06 -0.76 13.07
N SER A 140 22.09 -1.57 13.32
CA SER A 140 23.23 -1.74 12.40
C SER A 140 22.82 -2.44 11.09
N PRO A 141 23.64 -2.34 10.02
CA PRO A 141 23.46 -3.15 8.82
C PRO A 141 23.48 -4.65 9.11
N ASP A 142 24.29 -5.08 10.09
CA ASP A 142 24.45 -6.48 10.48
C ASP A 142 23.20 -7.01 11.19
N TYR A 143 22.61 -6.23 12.11
CA TYR A 143 21.32 -6.56 12.75
C TYR A 143 20.22 -6.79 11.71
N ALA A 144 20.18 -5.99 10.63
CA ALA A 144 19.22 -6.19 9.56
C ALA A 144 19.46 -7.49 8.78
N GLN A 145 20.73 -7.85 8.53
CA GLN A 145 21.08 -9.10 7.85
C GLN A 145 20.76 -10.32 8.73
N GLU A 146 21.09 -10.27 10.02
CA GLU A 146 20.72 -11.30 11.00
C GLU A 146 19.20 -11.48 11.09
N LEU A 147 18.43 -10.38 11.24
CA LEU A 147 16.97 -10.38 11.31
C LEU A 147 16.32 -11.04 10.08
N PHE A 148 16.87 -10.78 8.88
CA PHE A 148 16.36 -11.34 7.62
C PHE A 148 16.77 -12.80 7.43
N LEU A 149 17.99 -13.19 7.80
CA LEU A 149 18.47 -14.57 7.70
C LEU A 149 17.78 -15.49 8.72
N ASP A 150 17.56 -15.03 9.95
CA ASP A 150 16.77 -15.74 10.96
C ASP A 150 15.30 -15.88 10.51
N ALA A 151 14.68 -14.83 9.98
CA ALA A 151 13.32 -14.91 9.43
C ALA A 151 13.23 -15.88 8.23
N ALA A 152 14.17 -15.82 7.29
CA ALA A 152 14.23 -16.74 6.16
C ALA A 152 14.43 -18.20 6.62
N SER A 153 15.33 -18.43 7.59
CA SER A 153 15.57 -19.75 8.18
C SER A 153 14.35 -20.28 8.93
N SER A 154 13.64 -19.42 9.67
CA SER A 154 12.42 -19.76 10.40
C SER A 154 11.28 -20.21 9.49
N VAL A 155 11.15 -19.59 8.30
CA VAL A 155 10.19 -20.02 7.26
C VAL A 155 10.67 -21.30 6.57
N SER A 156 11.92 -21.35 6.12
CA SER A 156 12.56 -22.51 5.46
C SER A 156 12.75 -23.73 6.36
N ALA A 157 12.58 -23.62 7.68
CA ALA A 157 12.60 -24.76 8.60
C ALA A 157 11.58 -25.86 8.21
N SER A 158 10.53 -25.47 7.46
CA SER A 158 9.50 -26.37 6.93
C SER A 158 9.95 -27.18 5.68
N SER A 159 11.02 -26.76 5.00
CA SER A 159 11.56 -27.39 3.78
C SER A 159 13.01 -27.87 3.91
N GLY A 160 13.76 -27.39 4.90
CA GLY A 160 15.17 -27.73 5.12
C GLY A 160 16.18 -26.94 4.28
N ASP A 161 15.74 -26.09 3.34
CA ASP A 161 16.63 -25.32 2.47
C ASP A 161 16.30 -23.81 2.49
N ILE A 162 17.25 -23.00 2.98
CA ILE A 162 17.16 -21.53 2.99
C ILE A 162 17.15 -20.92 1.59
N ARG A 163 17.59 -21.65 0.55
CA ARG A 163 17.53 -21.23 -0.85
C ARG A 163 16.10 -21.21 -1.41
N HIS A 164 15.11 -21.69 -0.66
CA HIS A 164 13.69 -21.41 -0.93
C HIS A 164 13.36 -19.91 -0.74
N CYS A 165 14.10 -19.18 0.09
CA CYS A 165 14.02 -17.71 0.10
C CYS A 165 14.67 -17.17 -1.18
N ALA A 166 13.85 -16.68 -2.10
CA ALA A 166 14.27 -16.04 -3.35
C ALA A 166 14.85 -14.63 -3.13
N GLY A 167 14.64 -14.04 -1.95
CA GLY A 167 15.17 -12.74 -1.56
C GLY A 167 14.24 -11.96 -0.64
N VAL A 168 14.70 -10.78 -0.22
CA VAL A 168 14.03 -9.88 0.74
C VAL A 168 13.61 -8.59 0.05
N ILE A 169 12.38 -8.13 0.26
CA ILE A 169 11.98 -6.75 -0.03
C ILE A 169 11.76 -5.96 1.26
N ALA A 170 12.37 -4.79 1.36
CA ALA A 170 12.31 -3.94 2.54
C ALA A 170 12.06 -2.46 2.20
N ASP A 171 11.27 -1.77 3.02
CA ASP A 171 11.12 -0.31 2.99
C ASP A 171 12.13 0.41 3.91
N ARG A 172 12.44 -0.23 5.05
CA ARG A 172 13.48 0.10 6.01
C ARG A 172 14.83 -0.49 5.56
N PHE A 173 15.91 0.08 6.10
CA PHE A 173 17.31 -0.20 5.77
C PHE A 173 17.72 0.25 4.35
N GLY A 174 19.02 0.50 4.16
CA GLY A 174 19.54 1.07 2.91
C GLY A 174 19.70 0.03 1.81
N SER A 175 19.62 0.46 0.54
CA SER A 175 19.94 -0.41 -0.61
C SER A 175 21.31 -1.07 -0.49
N LYS A 176 22.31 -0.39 0.10
CA LYS A 176 23.61 -0.99 0.43
C LYS A 176 23.47 -2.26 1.27
N THR A 177 22.74 -2.21 2.40
CA THR A 177 22.56 -3.35 3.31
C THR A 177 21.95 -4.57 2.60
N LEU A 178 21.04 -4.33 1.67
CA LEU A 178 20.40 -5.37 0.85
C LEU A 178 21.37 -5.94 -0.20
N ARG A 179 22.20 -5.09 -0.85
CA ARG A 179 23.28 -5.51 -1.77
C ARG A 179 24.38 -6.30 -1.06
N ASP A 180 24.76 -5.90 0.14
CA ASP A 180 25.74 -6.60 0.97
C ASP A 180 25.22 -8.02 1.28
N LEU A 181 23.91 -8.17 1.53
CA LEU A 181 23.25 -9.47 1.71
C LEU A 181 23.17 -10.29 0.39
N GLU A 182 22.89 -9.67 -0.77
CA GLU A 182 22.93 -10.35 -2.08
C GLU A 182 24.33 -10.88 -2.43
N THR A 183 25.37 -10.18 -1.96
CA THR A 183 26.77 -10.54 -2.20
C THR A 183 27.18 -11.75 -1.36
N LYS A 184 26.68 -11.83 -0.12
CA LYS A 184 26.84 -13.01 0.76
C LYS A 184 25.98 -14.21 0.31
N HIS A 185 24.82 -13.97 -0.31
CA HIS A 185 23.84 -15.00 -0.68
C HIS A 185 23.43 -14.84 -2.15
N HIS A 186 24.25 -15.34 -3.07
CA HIS A 186 24.14 -15.10 -4.51
C HIS A 186 22.79 -15.49 -5.14
N TRP A 187 22.05 -16.43 -4.54
CA TRP A 187 20.73 -16.86 -4.99
C TRP A 187 19.60 -15.88 -4.64
N MET A 188 19.85 -14.88 -3.78
CA MET A 188 18.86 -13.90 -3.33
C MET A 188 18.79 -12.67 -4.24
N VAL A 189 17.57 -12.17 -4.42
CA VAL A 189 17.23 -10.92 -5.09
C VAL A 189 16.64 -9.95 -4.06
N ASN A 190 17.47 -9.04 -3.55
CA ASN A 190 17.08 -8.15 -2.44
C ASN A 190 16.76 -6.73 -2.94
N LEU A 191 15.59 -6.22 -2.54
CA LEU A 191 14.92 -5.11 -3.20
C LEU A 191 14.53 -4.00 -2.22
N THR A 192 14.66 -2.75 -2.65
CA THR A 192 14.05 -1.61 -1.93
C THR A 192 12.60 -1.44 -2.36
N CYS A 193 11.71 -1.15 -1.40
CA CYS A 193 10.30 -0.90 -1.64
C CYS A 193 10.08 0.30 -2.58
N GLN A 194 9.42 0.09 -3.71
CA GLN A 194 9.20 1.16 -4.70
C GLN A 194 8.19 2.22 -4.25
N VAL A 195 7.21 1.86 -3.43
CA VAL A 195 6.35 2.83 -2.73
C VAL A 195 7.20 3.82 -1.92
N HIS A 196 8.15 3.32 -1.12
CA HIS A 196 9.08 4.20 -0.40
C HIS A 196 10.01 4.99 -1.34
N GLY A 197 10.45 4.36 -2.43
CA GLY A 197 11.27 4.97 -3.48
C GLY A 197 10.58 6.15 -4.19
N LEU A 198 9.27 6.09 -4.40
CA LEU A 198 8.46 7.15 -5.00
C LEU A 198 8.01 8.19 -3.98
N SER A 199 7.60 7.81 -2.78
CA SER A 199 7.29 8.78 -1.72
C SER A 199 8.48 9.70 -1.39
N ARG A 200 9.72 9.17 -1.50
CA ARG A 200 10.96 9.96 -1.39
C ARG A 200 11.27 10.83 -2.62
N LEU A 201 10.65 10.62 -3.78
CA LEU A 201 10.80 11.49 -4.94
C LEU A 201 10.22 12.88 -4.66
N VAL A 202 9.10 12.97 -3.94
CA VAL A 202 8.51 14.26 -3.52
C VAL A 202 9.47 15.04 -2.62
N SER A 203 10.10 14.41 -1.62
CA SER A 203 11.13 15.08 -0.79
C SER A 203 12.42 15.42 -1.56
N ASP A 204 12.75 14.70 -2.64
CA ASP A 204 13.85 15.13 -3.52
C ASP A 204 13.42 16.35 -4.36
N MET A 205 12.24 16.35 -4.96
CA MET A 205 11.72 17.50 -5.71
C MET A 205 11.60 18.76 -4.82
N ALA A 206 11.08 18.62 -3.60
CA ALA A 206 10.93 19.72 -2.65
C ALA A 206 12.27 20.34 -2.17
N ARG A 207 13.37 19.58 -2.25
CA ARG A 207 14.72 20.04 -1.92
C ARG A 207 15.43 20.68 -3.11
N GLU A 208 15.16 20.22 -4.32
CA GLU A 208 15.97 20.55 -5.52
C GLU A 208 15.26 21.53 -6.46
N LEU A 209 13.94 21.72 -6.33
CA LEU A 209 13.14 22.67 -7.11
C LEU A 209 12.67 23.84 -6.22
N PRO A 210 13.15 25.08 -6.44
CA PRO A 210 12.77 26.26 -5.64
C PRO A 210 11.26 26.49 -5.54
N LEU A 211 10.55 26.18 -6.64
CA LEU A 211 9.09 26.17 -6.79
C LEU A 211 8.33 25.65 -5.56
N PHE A 212 8.76 24.53 -4.97
CA PHE A 212 8.08 23.92 -3.82
C PHE A 212 8.17 24.80 -2.56
N ASN A 213 9.31 25.44 -2.34
CA ASN A 213 9.52 26.31 -1.19
C ASN A 213 8.85 27.67 -1.41
N ASN A 214 8.85 28.20 -2.64
CA ASN A 214 8.08 29.40 -3.02
C ASN A 214 6.58 29.20 -2.74
N ALA A 215 5.98 28.17 -3.35
CA ALA A 215 4.56 27.89 -3.23
C ALA A 215 4.14 27.66 -1.78
N ALA A 216 4.89 26.85 -1.02
CA ALA A 216 4.59 26.58 0.38
C ALA A 216 4.76 27.84 1.27
N SER A 217 5.83 28.63 1.08
CA SER A 217 6.06 29.86 1.84
C SER A 217 4.99 30.92 1.58
N ASN A 218 4.62 31.14 0.32
CA ASN A 218 3.60 32.11 -0.07
C ASN A 218 2.20 31.68 0.41
N CYS A 219 1.90 30.38 0.36
CA CYS A 219 0.66 29.83 0.94
C CYS A 219 0.62 29.99 2.46
N ALA A 220 1.72 29.69 3.18
CA ALA A 220 1.81 29.88 4.62
C ALA A 220 1.62 31.37 5.02
N LYS A 221 2.11 32.30 4.20
CA LYS A 221 1.94 33.74 4.40
C LYS A 221 0.48 34.19 4.23
N ILE A 222 -0.22 33.72 3.20
CA ILE A 222 -1.67 33.99 3.01
C ILE A 222 -2.48 33.34 4.13
N ALA A 223 -2.29 32.05 4.40
CA ALA A 223 -2.98 31.32 5.44
C ALA A 223 -2.76 31.97 6.82
N GLY A 224 -1.52 32.34 7.14
CA GLY A 224 -1.17 33.08 8.35
C GLY A 224 -1.96 34.38 8.49
N TYR A 225 -1.91 35.25 7.47
CA TYR A 225 -2.58 36.55 7.51
C TYR A 225 -4.10 36.46 7.64
N PHE A 226 -4.75 35.62 6.82
CA PHE A 226 -6.19 35.40 6.89
C PHE A 226 -6.61 34.72 8.20
N ASN A 227 -5.77 33.86 8.78
CA ASN A 227 -6.08 33.23 10.06
C ASN A 227 -5.89 34.17 11.26
N THR A 228 -4.97 35.14 11.23
CA THR A 228 -4.71 36.03 12.39
C THR A 228 -5.59 37.27 12.39
N THR A 229 -5.77 37.95 11.27
CA THR A 229 -6.48 39.24 11.16
C THR A 229 -8.01 39.04 11.17
N PRO A 230 -8.76 39.40 12.24
CA PRO A 230 -10.15 38.95 12.39
C PRO A 230 -11.15 39.52 11.37
N SER A 231 -10.96 40.78 10.94
CA SER A 231 -11.78 41.42 9.91
C SER A 231 -11.63 40.72 8.56
N VAL A 232 -10.38 40.47 8.15
CA VAL A 232 -10.02 39.76 6.92
C VAL A 232 -10.49 38.30 6.95
N ARG A 233 -10.37 37.62 8.10
CA ARG A 233 -10.90 36.27 8.32
C ARG A 233 -12.40 36.19 8.06
N ALA A 234 -13.17 37.20 8.50
CA ALA A 234 -14.62 37.25 8.31
C ALA A 234 -15.00 37.34 6.82
N LEU A 235 -14.21 38.04 5.99
CA LEU A 235 -14.42 38.13 4.54
C LEU A 235 -14.15 36.79 3.84
N LEU A 236 -13.08 36.08 4.23
CA LEU A 236 -12.83 34.73 3.72
C LEU A 236 -13.94 33.75 4.15
N HIS A 237 -14.33 33.76 5.44
CA HIS A 237 -15.40 32.90 5.95
C HIS A 237 -16.75 33.16 5.23
N LYS A 238 -17.08 34.43 4.93
CA LYS A 238 -18.27 34.82 4.15
C LYS A 238 -18.31 34.11 2.80
N HIS A 239 -17.22 34.14 2.04
CA HIS A 239 -17.17 33.50 0.72
C HIS A 239 -16.99 31.98 0.78
N GLN A 240 -16.27 31.45 1.78
CA GLN A 240 -16.21 30.00 2.04
C GLN A 240 -17.61 29.42 2.31
N VAL A 241 -18.44 30.08 3.13
CA VAL A 241 -19.83 29.64 3.37
C VAL A 241 -20.68 29.72 2.09
N GLN A 242 -20.47 30.74 1.26
CA GLN A 242 -21.20 30.89 -0.01
C GLN A 242 -20.87 29.78 -1.04
N GLU A 243 -19.65 29.23 -1.04
CA GLU A 243 -19.22 28.22 -2.03
C GLU A 243 -19.20 26.78 -1.49
N HIS A 244 -18.85 26.59 -0.22
CA HIS A 244 -18.64 25.29 0.41
C HIS A 244 -19.69 24.96 1.50
N GLY A 245 -20.62 25.87 1.80
CA GLY A 245 -21.62 25.72 2.86
C GLY A 245 -21.08 25.81 4.29
N HIS A 246 -19.77 25.95 4.47
CA HIS A 246 -19.10 26.07 5.77
C HIS A 246 -17.82 26.91 5.67
N ALA A 247 -17.39 27.48 6.81
CA ALA A 247 -16.12 28.20 6.93
C ALA A 247 -15.05 27.31 7.61
N PHE A 248 -13.78 27.55 7.30
CA PHE A 248 -12.66 26.84 7.92
C PHE A 248 -11.37 27.68 7.90
N LEU A 249 -10.57 27.56 8.95
CA LEU A 249 -9.22 28.13 8.99
C LEU A 249 -8.31 27.40 7.99
N LEU A 250 -7.43 28.15 7.33
CA LEU A 250 -6.48 27.59 6.37
C LEU A 250 -5.34 26.88 7.14
N PRO A 251 -5.07 25.58 6.94
CA PRO A 251 -3.98 24.91 7.64
C PRO A 251 -2.62 25.51 7.26
N ILE A 252 -1.75 25.72 8.25
CA ILE A 252 -0.41 26.30 8.07
C ILE A 252 0.63 25.21 8.32
N ALA A 253 1.49 24.95 7.34
CA ALA A 253 2.67 24.11 7.52
C ALA A 253 3.82 24.92 8.13
N ALA A 254 4.59 24.32 9.03
CA ALA A 254 5.83 24.91 9.53
C ALA A 254 7.01 24.64 8.55
N PRO A 255 7.94 25.58 8.37
CA PRO A 255 9.18 25.33 7.64
C PRO A 255 10.11 24.37 8.44
N PRO A 256 11.06 23.68 7.79
CA PRO A 256 11.43 23.80 6.37
C PRO A 256 10.61 22.87 5.45
N TYR A 257 10.15 23.42 4.32
CA TYR A 257 9.29 22.71 3.35
C TYR A 257 10.05 21.70 2.46
N ASN A 258 11.34 21.50 2.68
CA ASN A 258 12.17 20.49 2.00
C ASN A 258 12.38 19.20 2.83
N GLY A 259 11.65 19.08 3.94
CA GLY A 259 11.80 18.01 4.92
C GLY A 259 11.33 16.61 4.50
N GLY A 260 11.41 15.67 5.44
CA GLY A 260 11.13 14.25 5.22
C GLY A 260 9.65 13.88 4.99
N GLU A 261 8.73 14.82 5.19
CA GLU A 261 7.28 14.65 4.99
C GLU A 261 6.67 15.97 4.47
N PHE A 262 6.53 16.10 3.14
CA PHE A 262 5.85 17.26 2.52
C PHE A 262 4.34 17.29 2.76
N ALA A 263 3.77 16.30 3.48
CA ALA A 263 2.34 16.10 3.65
C ALA A 263 1.62 17.33 4.25
N ALA A 264 2.18 17.96 5.30
CA ALA A 264 1.59 19.15 5.90
C ALA A 264 1.55 20.34 4.92
N ALA A 265 2.62 20.53 4.13
CA ALA A 265 2.67 21.55 3.08
C ALA A 265 1.67 21.23 1.94
N PHE A 266 1.52 19.96 1.57
CA PHE A 266 0.56 19.52 0.56
C PHE A 266 -0.90 19.81 0.98
N VAL A 267 -1.28 19.51 2.24
CA VAL A 267 -2.62 19.83 2.77
C VAL A 267 -2.89 21.33 2.78
N MET A 268 -1.87 22.15 3.08
CA MET A 268 -1.95 23.62 2.96
C MET A 268 -2.14 24.08 1.51
N LEU A 269 -1.37 23.53 0.55
CA LEU A 269 -1.51 23.84 -0.88
C LEU A 269 -2.91 23.45 -1.41
N GLU A 270 -3.41 22.26 -1.07
CA GLU A 270 -4.75 21.81 -1.47
C GLU A 270 -5.84 22.71 -0.86
N SER A 271 -5.73 23.08 0.43
CA SER A 271 -6.68 23.99 1.10
C SER A 271 -6.69 25.42 0.53
N ILE A 272 -5.53 25.93 0.12
CA ILE A 272 -5.40 27.24 -0.56
C ILE A 272 -6.01 27.19 -1.96
N LEU A 273 -5.81 26.10 -2.72
CA LEU A 273 -6.43 25.91 -4.03
C LEU A 273 -7.96 25.77 -3.93
N THR A 274 -8.48 25.01 -2.97
CA THR A 274 -9.91 24.95 -2.66
C THR A 274 -10.46 26.33 -2.26
N SER A 275 -9.65 27.15 -1.58
CA SER A 275 -10.05 28.51 -1.18
C SER A 275 -9.69 29.59 -2.20
N ALA A 276 -9.28 29.25 -3.43
CA ALA A 276 -8.74 30.23 -4.39
C ALA A 276 -9.75 31.32 -4.77
N ARG A 277 -10.98 30.95 -5.13
CA ARG A 277 -12.05 31.92 -5.46
C ARG A 277 -12.55 32.69 -4.22
N PRO A 278 -12.77 32.06 -3.04
CA PRO A 278 -13.07 32.80 -1.81
C PRO A 278 -11.99 33.82 -1.40
N LEU A 279 -10.70 33.49 -1.58
CA LEU A 279 -9.58 34.42 -1.34
C LEU A 279 -9.60 35.59 -2.35
N GLN A 280 -9.79 35.30 -3.64
CA GLN A 280 -9.89 36.32 -4.69
C GLN A 280 -11.07 37.28 -4.48
N LEU A 281 -12.24 36.76 -4.06
CA LEU A 281 -13.40 37.59 -3.73
C LEU A 281 -13.14 38.44 -2.46
N ALA A 282 -12.55 37.85 -1.42
CA ALA A 282 -12.27 38.55 -0.16
C ALA A 282 -11.35 39.78 -0.35
N VAL A 283 -10.33 39.69 -1.22
CA VAL A 283 -9.42 40.83 -1.49
C VAL A 283 -10.00 41.89 -2.43
N LEU A 284 -11.18 41.65 -3.01
CA LEU A 284 -11.88 42.59 -3.90
C LEU A 284 -12.98 43.39 -3.19
N GLU A 285 -13.46 42.95 -2.02
CA GLU A 285 -14.46 43.70 -1.25
C GLU A 285 -13.88 45.03 -0.71
N GLU A 286 -14.67 46.10 -0.71
CA GLU A 286 -14.23 47.43 -0.25
C GLU A 286 -13.76 47.42 1.21
N SER A 287 -14.33 46.53 2.03
CA SER A 287 -13.90 46.25 3.42
C SER A 287 -12.44 45.79 3.51
N TYR A 288 -11.93 45.02 2.55
CA TYR A 288 -10.52 44.66 2.47
C TYR A 288 -9.68 45.85 1.96
N LYS A 289 -10.18 46.61 0.97
CA LYS A 289 -9.47 47.79 0.44
C LYS A 289 -9.26 48.88 1.49
N VAL A 290 -10.15 49.01 2.48
CA VAL A 290 -9.93 49.87 3.65
C VAL A 290 -8.75 49.37 4.48
N VAL A 291 -8.67 48.07 4.79
CA VAL A 291 -7.53 47.48 5.54
C VAL A 291 -6.19 47.69 4.81
N CYS A 292 -6.19 47.68 3.47
CA CYS A 292 -5.02 48.01 2.65
C CYS A 292 -4.47 49.44 2.83
N ILE A 293 -5.24 50.39 3.37
CA ILE A 293 -4.77 51.75 3.65
C ILE A 293 -3.78 51.71 4.83
N ASP A 294 -4.21 51.10 5.93
CA ASP A 294 -3.47 51.10 7.19
C ASP A 294 -2.41 50.00 7.29
N ASP A 295 -2.65 48.83 6.69
CA ASP A 295 -1.74 47.68 6.76
C ASP A 295 -1.00 47.43 5.43
N PRO A 296 0.34 47.60 5.36
CA PRO A 296 1.11 47.25 4.17
C PRO A 296 1.11 45.74 3.87
N SER A 297 0.90 44.89 4.88
CA SER A 297 0.81 43.43 4.73
C SER A 297 -0.44 43.06 3.93
N ALA A 298 -1.58 43.69 4.21
CA ALA A 298 -2.83 43.49 3.48
C ALA A 298 -2.66 43.73 1.97
N ARG A 299 -1.93 44.79 1.59
CA ARG A 299 -1.60 45.12 0.20
C ARG A 299 -0.72 44.07 -0.45
N GLU A 300 0.30 43.57 0.25
CA GLU A 300 1.15 42.49 -0.28
C GLU A 300 0.34 41.19 -0.48
N ILE A 301 -0.49 40.81 0.49
CA ILE A 301 -1.37 39.64 0.39
C ILE A 301 -2.34 39.78 -0.80
N ALA A 302 -2.97 40.95 -0.98
CA ALA A 302 -3.85 41.20 -2.13
C ALA A 302 -3.10 41.08 -3.47
N ALA A 303 -1.88 41.63 -3.55
CA ALA A 303 -1.05 41.51 -4.75
C ALA A 303 -0.67 40.05 -5.05
N MET A 304 -0.37 39.23 -4.04
CA MET A 304 -0.12 37.79 -4.23
C MET A 304 -1.40 37.04 -4.66
N VAL A 305 -2.54 37.30 -4.01
CA VAL A 305 -3.84 36.66 -4.33
C VAL A 305 -4.34 37.04 -5.73
N GLN A 306 -3.98 38.22 -6.25
CA GLN A 306 -4.30 38.64 -7.62
C GLN A 306 -3.25 38.21 -8.67
N ASN A 307 -2.10 37.66 -8.25
CA ASN A 307 -1.02 37.25 -9.16
C ASN A 307 -1.27 35.86 -9.77
N VAL A 308 -1.50 35.81 -11.08
CA VAL A 308 -1.67 34.55 -11.85
C VAL A 308 -0.45 33.63 -11.75
N ALA A 309 0.76 34.16 -11.63
CA ALA A 309 1.98 33.36 -11.47
C ALA A 309 2.00 32.61 -10.13
N PHE A 310 1.54 33.23 -9.04
CA PHE A 310 1.43 32.56 -7.74
C PHE A 310 0.50 31.35 -7.79
N TRP A 311 -0.71 31.50 -8.36
CA TRP A 311 -1.63 30.38 -8.55
C TRP A 311 -1.06 29.28 -9.44
N THR A 312 -0.30 29.67 -10.47
CA THR A 312 0.40 28.73 -11.36
C THR A 312 1.49 27.95 -10.61
N GLU A 313 2.29 28.59 -9.73
CA GLU A 313 3.30 27.91 -8.90
C GLU A 313 2.66 26.91 -7.91
N VAL A 314 1.54 27.29 -7.30
CA VAL A 314 0.79 26.45 -6.35
C VAL A 314 0.16 25.26 -7.06
N GLU A 315 -0.49 25.46 -8.23
CA GLU A 315 -1.05 24.36 -9.02
C GLU A 315 0.05 23.44 -9.57
N ALA A 316 1.20 23.98 -9.99
CA ALA A 316 2.35 23.20 -10.42
C ALA A 316 2.87 22.30 -9.29
N THR A 317 3.07 22.85 -8.09
CA THR A 317 3.55 22.09 -6.92
C THR A 317 2.54 21.02 -6.49
N HIS A 318 1.27 21.39 -6.35
CA HIS A 318 0.20 20.46 -5.96
C HIS A 318 0.05 19.32 -6.98
N SER A 319 0.01 19.62 -8.28
CA SER A 319 -0.25 18.61 -9.31
C SER A 319 0.85 17.55 -9.44
N VAL A 320 2.14 17.89 -9.28
CA VAL A 320 3.22 16.87 -9.31
C VAL A 320 3.25 16.03 -8.05
N VAL A 321 2.99 16.61 -6.86
CA VAL A 321 2.88 15.83 -5.62
C VAL A 321 1.70 14.87 -5.68
N LYS A 322 0.54 15.35 -6.16
CA LYS A 322 -0.67 14.53 -6.35
C LYS A 322 -0.42 13.39 -7.34
N MET A 323 0.16 13.67 -8.51
CA MET A 323 0.55 12.67 -9.51
C MET A 323 1.43 11.55 -8.92
N ILE A 324 2.44 11.89 -8.11
CA ILE A 324 3.35 10.90 -7.50
C ILE A 324 2.63 10.12 -6.39
N MET A 325 1.80 10.77 -5.57
CA MET A 325 1.09 10.12 -4.46
C MET A 325 -0.07 9.23 -4.93
N ASP A 326 -0.76 9.60 -6.01
CA ASP A 326 -1.76 8.75 -6.67
C ASP A 326 -1.09 7.50 -7.26
N LEU A 327 0.09 7.62 -7.86
CA LEU A 327 0.88 6.48 -8.33
C LEU A 327 1.36 5.59 -7.16
N VAL A 328 1.81 6.18 -6.05
CA VAL A 328 2.16 5.44 -4.82
C VAL A 328 0.95 4.64 -4.32
N LYS A 329 -0.23 5.27 -4.24
CA LYS A 329 -1.47 4.63 -3.82
C LYS A 329 -1.89 3.49 -4.74
N GLU A 330 -1.76 3.66 -6.07
CA GLU A 330 -2.01 2.59 -7.03
C GLU A 330 -1.03 1.42 -6.87
N MET A 331 0.27 1.69 -6.64
CA MET A 331 1.25 0.63 -6.34
C MET A 331 0.98 -0.07 -4.99
N GLU A 332 0.48 0.63 -3.98
CA GLU A 332 0.05 0.02 -2.72
C GLU A 332 -1.16 -0.91 -2.88
N THR A 333 -2.07 -0.63 -3.82
CA THR A 333 -3.27 -1.44 -4.07
C THR A 333 -2.97 -2.64 -4.99
N GLU A 334 -2.28 -2.42 -6.11
CA GLU A 334 -2.03 -3.50 -7.08
C GLU A 334 -0.86 -4.44 -6.70
N ARG A 335 -0.02 -4.01 -5.73
CA ARG A 335 1.19 -4.71 -5.23
C ARG A 335 2.11 -5.20 -6.36
N PRO A 336 2.62 -4.28 -7.22
CA PRO A 336 3.19 -4.60 -8.52
C PRO A 336 4.39 -5.53 -8.45
N LEU A 337 4.56 -6.30 -9.51
CA LEU A 337 5.65 -7.27 -9.70
C LEU A 337 6.92 -6.56 -10.21
N VAL A 338 8.09 -7.15 -9.98
CA VAL A 338 9.40 -6.57 -10.31
C VAL A 338 9.56 -6.24 -11.80
N GLY A 339 8.97 -7.06 -12.70
CA GLY A 339 8.93 -6.77 -14.14
C GLY A 339 8.06 -5.56 -14.53
N GLN A 340 7.19 -5.07 -13.65
CA GLN A 340 6.37 -3.88 -13.89
C GLN A 340 7.13 -2.58 -13.59
N CYS A 341 8.27 -2.63 -12.88
CA CYS A 341 9.03 -1.44 -12.53
C CYS A 341 9.52 -0.64 -13.75
N PRO A 342 10.15 -1.22 -14.80
CA PRO A 342 10.64 -0.44 -15.94
C PRO A 342 9.55 0.41 -16.64
N PRO A 343 8.39 -0.14 -17.05
CA PRO A 343 7.35 0.68 -17.69
C PRO A 343 6.68 1.69 -16.73
N LEU A 344 6.56 1.39 -15.42
CA LEU A 344 6.06 2.36 -14.43
C LEU A 344 6.99 3.58 -14.31
N TRP A 345 8.31 3.38 -14.34
CA TRP A 345 9.27 4.49 -14.32
C TRP A 345 9.29 5.27 -15.65
N GLU A 346 9.07 4.65 -16.81
CA GLU A 346 8.92 5.38 -18.08
C GLU A 346 7.63 6.21 -18.17
N ASP A 347 6.50 5.69 -17.69
CA ASP A 347 5.25 6.44 -17.57
C ASP A 347 5.43 7.65 -16.65
N LEU A 348 6.07 7.48 -15.49
CA LEU A 348 6.41 8.59 -14.59
C LEU A 348 7.33 9.63 -15.26
N ARG A 349 8.37 9.20 -15.99
CA ARG A 349 9.20 10.10 -16.80
C ARG A 349 8.34 10.85 -17.83
N GLY A 350 7.41 10.18 -18.50
CA GLY A 350 6.46 10.78 -19.44
C GLY A 350 5.60 11.86 -18.80
N LYS A 351 4.99 11.56 -17.65
CA LYS A 351 4.14 12.48 -16.88
C LYS A 351 4.92 13.69 -16.36
N VAL A 352 6.14 13.51 -15.85
CA VAL A 352 7.00 14.62 -15.40
C VAL A 352 7.43 15.50 -16.58
N ARG A 353 7.83 14.93 -17.73
CA ARG A 353 8.10 15.72 -18.96
C ARG A 353 6.86 16.53 -19.40
N GLY A 354 5.65 15.96 -19.26
CA GLY A 354 4.39 16.65 -19.54
C GLY A 354 4.09 17.79 -18.56
N TRP A 355 4.30 17.56 -17.26
CA TRP A 355 4.17 18.57 -16.22
C TRP A 355 5.13 19.76 -16.42
N CYS A 356 6.41 19.50 -16.72
CA CYS A 356 7.38 20.55 -17.05
C CYS A 356 6.91 21.43 -18.21
N ARG A 357 6.31 20.83 -19.25
CA ARG A 357 5.74 21.56 -20.40
C ARG A 357 4.49 22.36 -20.04
N LYS A 358 3.60 21.85 -19.16
CA LYS A 358 2.39 22.57 -18.73
C LYS A 358 2.74 23.83 -17.94
N PHE A 359 3.70 23.75 -17.02
CA PHE A 359 4.00 24.79 -16.05
C PHE A 359 5.31 25.55 -16.31
N SER A 360 5.90 25.40 -17.50
CA SER A 360 7.18 26.02 -17.90
C SER A 360 8.35 25.77 -16.95
N VAL A 361 8.33 24.63 -16.23
CA VAL A 361 9.40 24.25 -15.28
C VAL A 361 10.60 23.68 -16.04
N GLU A 362 11.81 23.98 -15.59
CA GLU A 362 13.05 23.50 -16.19
C GLU A 362 13.12 21.97 -16.21
N ALA A 363 12.91 21.38 -17.39
CA ALA A 363 12.87 19.94 -17.56
C ALA A 363 14.21 19.25 -17.24
N ALA A 364 15.35 19.92 -17.42
CA ALA A 364 16.67 19.34 -17.12
C ALA A 364 16.84 19.06 -15.62
N THR A 365 16.58 20.05 -14.77
CA THR A 365 16.66 19.89 -13.31
C THR A 365 15.59 18.91 -12.79
N ALA A 366 14.33 19.04 -13.22
CA ALA A 366 13.27 18.13 -12.80
C ALA A 366 13.53 16.66 -13.19
N MET A 367 14.00 16.40 -14.42
CA MET A 367 14.34 15.04 -14.85
C MET A 367 15.62 14.52 -14.17
N ASN A 368 16.61 15.35 -13.89
CA ASN A 368 17.79 14.96 -13.09
C ASN A 368 17.37 14.44 -11.70
N VAL A 369 16.38 15.06 -11.06
CA VAL A 369 15.82 14.56 -9.78
C VAL A 369 15.21 13.16 -9.95
N VAL A 370 14.39 12.95 -10.99
CA VAL A 370 13.79 11.64 -11.31
C VAL A 370 14.87 10.58 -11.56
N GLU A 371 15.86 10.85 -12.42
CA GLU A 371 16.93 9.90 -12.72
C GLU A 371 17.83 9.59 -11.52
N ARG A 372 18.11 10.59 -10.68
CA ARG A 372 18.89 10.41 -9.45
C ARG A 372 18.14 9.56 -8.42
N ARG A 373 16.81 9.55 -8.44
CA ARG A 373 15.98 8.66 -7.61
C ARG A 373 15.83 7.27 -8.25
N PHE A 374 15.58 7.18 -9.56
CA PHE A 374 15.57 5.92 -10.31
C PHE A 374 16.85 5.11 -10.06
N ARG A 375 18.04 5.71 -10.25
CA ARG A 375 19.34 5.05 -10.01
C ARG A 375 19.57 4.57 -8.57
N LYS A 376 18.92 5.17 -7.56
CA LYS A 376 18.99 4.73 -6.15
C LYS A 376 18.08 3.54 -5.85
N ASN A 377 17.02 3.36 -6.64
CA ASN A 377 15.99 2.34 -6.46
C ASN A 377 16.20 1.13 -7.39
N TYR A 378 16.74 1.35 -8.60
CA TYR A 378 16.89 0.37 -9.68
C TYR A 378 17.67 -0.88 -9.26
N HIS A 379 17.19 -2.02 -9.77
CA HIS A 379 17.81 -3.32 -9.56
C HIS A 379 17.80 -4.14 -10.87
N PRO A 380 18.90 -4.86 -11.21
CA PRO A 380 18.97 -5.77 -12.37
C PRO A 380 17.77 -6.70 -12.55
N ALA A 381 17.13 -7.13 -11.45
CA ALA A 381 15.96 -7.99 -11.49
C ALA A 381 14.76 -7.35 -12.19
N TRP A 382 14.67 -6.02 -12.25
CA TRP A 382 13.61 -5.31 -12.97
C TRP A 382 13.70 -5.61 -14.46
N SER A 383 14.89 -5.42 -15.04
CA SER A 383 15.17 -5.68 -16.45
C SER A 383 15.08 -7.18 -16.77
N ALA A 384 15.61 -8.04 -15.90
CA ALA A 384 15.54 -9.49 -16.11
C ALA A 384 14.10 -10.03 -16.01
N ALA A 385 13.31 -9.62 -15.03
CA ALA A 385 11.91 -10.03 -14.91
C ALA A 385 11.05 -9.48 -16.08
N PHE A 386 11.31 -8.25 -16.53
CA PHE A 386 10.62 -7.65 -17.67
C PHE A 386 10.90 -8.37 -19.00
N ILE A 387 12.13 -8.88 -19.20
CA ILE A 387 12.51 -9.68 -20.39
C ILE A 387 12.05 -11.14 -20.30
N LEU A 388 11.88 -11.68 -19.09
CA LEU A 388 11.47 -13.07 -18.87
C LEU A 388 9.97 -13.25 -18.66
N ASP A 389 9.19 -12.20 -18.43
CA ASP A 389 7.74 -12.30 -18.28
C ASP A 389 7.01 -12.24 -19.65
N PRO A 390 6.29 -13.32 -20.06
CA PRO A 390 5.56 -13.35 -21.32
C PRO A 390 4.53 -12.22 -21.52
N LEU A 391 4.13 -11.56 -20.42
CA LEU A 391 3.26 -10.39 -20.40
C LEU A 391 3.78 -9.20 -21.23
N TYR A 392 5.10 -9.03 -21.38
CA TYR A 392 5.68 -7.88 -22.11
C TYR A 392 6.19 -8.21 -23.52
N LEU A 393 5.98 -9.44 -24.00
CA LEU A 393 6.43 -9.83 -25.33
C LEU A 393 5.76 -8.98 -26.40
N ILE A 394 6.56 -8.46 -27.33
CA ILE A 394 6.08 -7.62 -28.43
C ILE A 394 5.95 -8.49 -29.67
N LYS A 395 4.83 -8.31 -30.39
CA LYS A 395 4.58 -8.99 -31.66
C LYS A 395 5.52 -8.46 -32.73
N ASP A 396 6.39 -9.32 -33.24
CA ASP A 396 7.29 -9.04 -34.36
C ASP A 396 6.57 -9.12 -35.73
N GLY A 397 7.17 -8.54 -36.76
CA GLY A 397 6.74 -8.65 -38.15
C GLY A 397 6.64 -10.10 -38.64
N GLY A 398 7.51 -11.00 -38.16
CA GLY A 398 7.47 -12.45 -38.35
C GLY A 398 6.34 -13.18 -37.59
N ARG A 399 5.35 -12.45 -37.08
CA ARG A 399 4.17 -12.89 -36.29
C ARG A 399 4.46 -13.47 -34.90
N ARG A 400 5.71 -13.79 -34.53
CA ARG A 400 6.09 -14.28 -33.20
C ARG A 400 5.97 -13.19 -32.12
N TYR A 401 5.98 -13.58 -30.86
CA TYR A 401 6.01 -12.66 -29.72
C TYR A 401 7.39 -12.74 -29.04
N LEU A 402 8.20 -11.69 -29.20
CA LEU A 402 9.61 -11.66 -28.80
C LEU A 402 9.87 -10.78 -27.56
N PRO A 403 10.92 -11.05 -26.76
CA PRO A 403 11.25 -10.23 -25.59
C PRO A 403 11.66 -8.78 -25.94
N PRO A 404 11.17 -7.77 -25.20
CA PRO A 404 11.33 -6.35 -25.53
C PRO A 404 12.72 -5.77 -25.16
N PHE A 405 13.80 -6.39 -25.64
CA PHE A 405 15.18 -5.91 -25.39
C PHE A 405 15.40 -4.46 -25.83
N ASN A 406 14.69 -3.99 -26.86
CA ASN A 406 14.74 -2.61 -27.35
C ASN A 406 14.15 -1.56 -26.39
N TYR A 407 13.59 -1.97 -25.25
CA TYR A 407 13.17 -1.07 -24.15
C TYR A 407 14.24 -0.96 -23.04
N LEU A 408 15.35 -1.67 -23.14
CA LEU A 408 16.46 -1.63 -22.20
C LEU A 408 17.62 -0.76 -22.73
N THR A 409 18.41 -0.17 -21.82
CA THR A 409 19.72 0.39 -22.19
C THR A 409 20.77 -0.73 -22.34
N PRO A 410 21.92 -0.49 -23.02
CA PRO A 410 22.99 -1.48 -23.14
C PRO A 410 23.59 -1.94 -21.79
N GLU A 411 23.43 -1.15 -20.73
CA GLU A 411 23.81 -1.50 -19.35
C GLU A 411 22.77 -2.44 -18.74
N GLN A 412 21.49 -2.18 -18.99
CA GLN A 412 20.38 -3.00 -18.53
C GLN A 412 20.33 -4.37 -19.22
N GLU A 413 20.70 -4.46 -20.51
CA GLU A 413 20.90 -5.76 -21.17
C GLU A 413 21.99 -6.59 -20.45
N LYS A 414 23.16 -5.99 -20.19
CA LYS A 414 24.27 -6.63 -19.45
C LYS A 414 23.90 -6.98 -18.00
N ASP A 415 22.89 -6.32 -17.43
CA ASP A 415 22.35 -6.62 -16.11
C ASP A 415 21.41 -7.84 -16.12
N VAL A 416 20.73 -8.12 -17.24
CA VAL A 416 19.99 -9.39 -17.44
C VAL A 416 20.98 -10.55 -17.43
N ASP A 417 21.97 -10.53 -18.33
CA ASP A 417 22.96 -11.61 -18.50
C ASP A 417 23.67 -11.93 -17.18
N ARG A 418 24.15 -10.89 -16.47
CA ARG A 418 24.86 -11.04 -15.20
C ARG A 418 23.96 -11.53 -14.08
N LEU A 419 22.68 -11.14 -14.03
CA LEU A 419 21.77 -11.62 -13.00
C LEU A 419 21.35 -13.07 -13.23
N ILE A 420 20.94 -13.47 -14.44
CA ILE A 420 20.52 -14.85 -14.68
C ILE A 420 21.66 -15.84 -14.44
N THR A 421 22.89 -15.45 -14.80
CA THR A 421 24.10 -16.24 -14.53
C THR A 421 24.41 -16.36 -13.03
N ARG A 422 24.17 -15.31 -12.23
CA ARG A 422 24.35 -15.33 -10.75
C ARG A 422 23.36 -16.27 -10.04
N LEU A 423 22.17 -16.45 -10.61
CA LEU A 423 21.05 -17.18 -9.99
C LEU A 423 21.04 -18.69 -10.28
N VAL A 424 21.92 -19.19 -11.15
CA VAL A 424 22.11 -20.62 -11.45
C VAL A 424 23.42 -21.16 -10.85
N SER A 425 23.71 -22.46 -11.02
CA SER A 425 25.02 -23.00 -10.65
C SER A 425 26.12 -22.57 -11.64
N SER A 426 27.40 -22.69 -11.25
CA SER A 426 28.52 -22.42 -12.16
C SER A 426 28.55 -23.35 -13.38
N GLU A 427 27.90 -24.53 -13.30
CA GLU A 427 27.77 -25.49 -14.38
C GLU A 427 26.65 -25.07 -15.35
N GLU A 428 25.51 -24.61 -14.81
CA GLU A 428 24.37 -24.11 -15.57
C GLU A 428 24.60 -22.72 -16.20
N ALA A 429 25.66 -22.00 -15.80
CA ALA A 429 25.98 -20.65 -16.24
C ALA A 429 26.03 -20.47 -17.77
N HIS A 430 26.59 -21.44 -18.51
CA HIS A 430 26.61 -21.40 -19.97
C HIS A 430 25.26 -21.79 -20.59
N LEU A 431 24.56 -22.74 -19.98
CA LEU A 431 23.24 -23.21 -20.42
C LEU A 431 22.19 -22.10 -20.32
N VAL A 432 22.14 -21.35 -19.22
CA VAL A 432 21.17 -20.27 -19.02
C VAL A 432 21.36 -19.12 -20.03
N LEU A 433 22.59 -18.87 -20.47
CA LEU A 433 22.89 -17.88 -21.52
C LEU A 433 22.50 -18.40 -22.91
N MET A 434 22.76 -19.67 -23.23
CA MET A 434 22.28 -20.29 -24.47
C MET A 434 20.75 -20.31 -24.54
N GLU A 435 20.09 -20.66 -23.44
CA GLU A 435 18.64 -20.60 -23.29
C GLU A 435 18.11 -19.17 -23.41
N LEU A 436 18.79 -18.14 -22.88
CA LEU A 436 18.40 -16.73 -23.10
C LEU A 436 18.51 -16.33 -24.58
N MET A 437 19.56 -16.74 -25.28
CA MET A 437 19.71 -16.43 -26.72
C MET A 437 18.64 -17.15 -27.57
N LYS A 438 18.25 -18.36 -27.19
CA LYS A 438 17.06 -19.04 -27.76
C LYS A 438 15.79 -18.23 -27.49
N TRP A 439 15.54 -17.83 -26.24
CA TRP A 439 14.37 -17.04 -25.85
C TRP A 439 14.27 -15.70 -26.59
N ARG A 440 15.41 -15.01 -26.76
CA ARG A 440 15.54 -13.74 -27.49
C ARG A 440 15.20 -13.85 -28.99
N SER A 441 15.40 -15.02 -29.60
CA SER A 441 15.25 -15.23 -31.05
C SER A 441 14.00 -16.01 -31.44
N GLU A 442 13.54 -16.95 -30.62
CA GLU A 442 12.33 -17.73 -30.87
C GLU A 442 11.08 -17.12 -30.22
N GLY A 443 11.21 -16.59 -28.99
CA GLY A 443 10.12 -16.03 -28.20
C GLY A 443 9.04 -17.06 -27.85
N LEU A 444 7.78 -16.61 -27.85
CA LEU A 444 6.60 -17.43 -27.56
C LEU A 444 5.64 -17.49 -28.75
N ASP A 445 4.91 -18.61 -28.86
CA ASP A 445 3.81 -18.75 -29.82
C ASP A 445 2.69 -17.73 -29.56
N PRO A 446 2.09 -17.12 -30.62
CA PRO A 446 1.03 -16.14 -30.50
C PRO A 446 -0.18 -16.56 -29.66
N LEU A 447 -0.56 -17.83 -29.65
CA LEU A 447 -1.73 -18.31 -28.90
C LEU A 447 -1.48 -18.22 -27.39
N TYR A 448 -0.30 -18.66 -26.92
CA TYR A 448 0.07 -18.55 -25.51
C TYR A 448 0.37 -17.10 -25.11
N ALA A 449 1.05 -16.33 -25.96
CA ALA A 449 1.34 -14.92 -25.68
C ALA A 449 0.05 -14.09 -25.54
N GLN A 450 -0.91 -14.27 -26.44
CA GLN A 450 -2.22 -13.60 -26.35
C GLN A 450 -3.01 -14.05 -25.13
N ALA A 451 -2.95 -15.34 -24.74
CA ALA A 451 -3.60 -15.85 -23.54
C ALA A 451 -3.02 -15.26 -22.23
N VAL A 452 -1.71 -15.00 -22.17
CA VAL A 452 -1.09 -14.28 -21.03
C VAL A 452 -1.47 -12.80 -21.03
N GLN A 453 -1.52 -12.18 -22.21
CA GLN A 453 -1.76 -10.74 -22.37
C GLN A 453 -3.24 -10.31 -22.32
N VAL A 454 -4.19 -11.24 -22.09
CA VAL A 454 -5.61 -10.92 -21.95
C VAL A 454 -5.82 -9.91 -20.82
N ARG A 455 -6.53 -8.82 -21.13
CA ARG A 455 -6.98 -7.83 -20.15
C ARG A 455 -8.50 -7.79 -20.05
N GLN A 456 -8.99 -7.50 -18.85
CA GLN A 456 -10.40 -7.34 -18.53
C GLN A 456 -10.60 -6.06 -17.70
N PRO A 457 -11.78 -5.41 -17.76
CA PRO A 457 -12.08 -4.28 -16.91
C PRO A 457 -12.22 -4.76 -15.46
N ASP A 458 -11.46 -4.13 -14.57
CA ASP A 458 -11.51 -4.38 -13.12
C ASP A 458 -12.88 -3.96 -12.55
N PRO A 459 -13.60 -4.83 -11.80
CA PRO A 459 -14.99 -4.55 -11.41
C PRO A 459 -15.21 -3.34 -10.49
N SER A 460 -14.18 -2.85 -9.78
CA SER A 460 -14.32 -1.70 -8.86
C SER A 460 -13.72 -0.40 -9.38
N THR A 461 -12.76 -0.46 -10.31
CA THR A 461 -12.07 0.72 -10.88
C THR A 461 -12.30 0.94 -12.37
N GLY A 462 -12.86 -0.04 -13.10
CA GLY A 462 -13.03 -0.01 -14.55
C GLY A 462 -11.74 -0.08 -15.38
N LYS A 463 -10.56 -0.08 -14.74
CA LYS A 463 -9.25 -0.13 -15.41
C LYS A 463 -9.00 -1.49 -16.07
N MET A 464 -8.40 -1.50 -17.26
CA MET A 464 -8.06 -2.74 -17.98
C MET A 464 -6.83 -3.44 -17.37
N LYS A 465 -7.09 -4.36 -16.41
CA LYS A 465 -6.08 -5.17 -15.71
C LYS A 465 -5.88 -6.53 -16.38
N ILE A 466 -4.80 -7.21 -16.04
CA ILE A 466 -4.46 -8.56 -16.54
C ILE A 466 -5.47 -9.56 -15.99
N ALA A 467 -6.10 -10.37 -16.86
CA ALA A 467 -7.18 -11.26 -16.48
C ALA A 467 -6.75 -12.40 -15.53
N ASN A 468 -5.51 -12.90 -15.68
CA ASN A 468 -4.94 -13.89 -14.79
C ASN A 468 -3.44 -13.60 -14.57
N LYS A 469 -3.08 -13.15 -13.36
CA LYS A 469 -1.69 -12.86 -12.95
C LYS A 469 -0.76 -14.08 -12.97
N GLN A 470 -1.29 -15.30 -12.88
CA GLN A 470 -0.50 -16.53 -12.83
C GLN A 470 -0.15 -17.09 -14.22
N SER A 471 -0.78 -16.60 -15.30
CA SER A 471 -0.58 -17.12 -16.66
C SER A 471 0.89 -17.13 -17.10
N SER A 472 1.64 -16.07 -16.81
CA SER A 472 3.08 -15.97 -17.10
C SER A 472 3.89 -17.11 -16.48
N ARG A 473 3.61 -17.45 -15.22
CA ARG A 473 4.28 -18.57 -14.53
C ARG A 473 3.83 -19.91 -15.10
N LEU A 474 2.54 -20.08 -15.39
CA LEU A 474 2.03 -21.33 -15.96
C LEU A 474 2.69 -21.64 -17.32
N VAL A 475 2.83 -20.63 -18.19
CA VAL A 475 3.52 -20.76 -19.49
C VAL A 475 4.99 -21.22 -19.33
N TRP A 476 5.71 -20.73 -18.31
CA TRP A 476 7.06 -21.24 -18.01
C TRP A 476 7.06 -22.66 -17.42
N GLU A 477 6.06 -23.02 -16.63
CA GLU A 477 5.96 -24.35 -16.02
C GLU A 477 5.39 -25.43 -16.96
N THR A 478 4.79 -25.06 -18.11
CA THR A 478 4.23 -26.00 -19.10
C THR A 478 4.77 -25.81 -20.53
N CYS A 479 4.55 -24.64 -21.14
CA CYS A 479 4.77 -24.40 -22.58
C CYS A 479 6.22 -24.11 -22.95
N LEU A 480 7.05 -23.70 -22.00
CA LEU A 480 8.49 -23.41 -22.15
C LEU A 480 9.34 -24.40 -21.34
N SER A 481 8.86 -25.64 -21.17
CA SER A 481 9.48 -26.66 -20.30
C SER A 481 10.84 -27.19 -20.81
N GLU A 482 11.23 -26.85 -22.03
CA GLU A 482 12.57 -27.14 -22.56
C GLU A 482 13.65 -26.17 -22.05
N PHE A 483 13.26 -24.99 -21.55
CA PHE A 483 14.16 -23.98 -20.97
C PHE A 483 14.45 -24.32 -19.50
N LYS A 484 15.36 -25.27 -19.25
CA LYS A 484 15.55 -25.91 -17.94
C LYS A 484 16.25 -25.02 -16.92
N SER A 485 17.22 -24.21 -17.33
CA SER A 485 17.97 -23.33 -16.42
C SER A 485 17.32 -21.94 -16.35
N LEU A 486 16.90 -21.40 -17.50
CA LEU A 486 16.23 -20.11 -17.62
C LEU A 486 14.82 -20.15 -17.03
N GLY A 487 14.06 -21.24 -17.21
CA GLY A 487 12.73 -21.40 -16.62
C GLY A 487 12.74 -21.35 -15.09
N LYS A 488 13.75 -21.97 -14.44
CA LYS A 488 13.96 -21.85 -12.98
C LYS A 488 14.15 -20.40 -12.55
N VAL A 489 14.92 -19.63 -13.31
CA VAL A 489 15.22 -18.22 -13.03
C VAL A 489 14.00 -17.33 -13.32
N ALA A 490 13.33 -17.53 -14.45
CA ALA A 490 12.14 -16.77 -14.84
C ALA A 490 11.01 -16.92 -13.82
N VAL A 491 10.64 -18.16 -13.48
CA VAL A 491 9.61 -18.46 -12.46
C VAL A 491 9.96 -17.88 -11.09
N ARG A 492 11.26 -17.75 -10.75
CA ARG A 492 11.76 -17.09 -9.53
C ARG A 492 11.84 -15.56 -9.61
N LEU A 493 11.86 -14.95 -10.79
CA LEU A 493 11.97 -13.50 -10.94
C LEU A 493 10.62 -12.82 -11.17
N ILE A 494 9.75 -13.41 -12.00
CA ILE A 494 8.48 -12.78 -12.41
C ILE A 494 7.46 -12.69 -11.26
N PHE A 495 7.57 -13.54 -10.23
CA PHE A 495 6.67 -13.51 -9.06
C PHE A 495 7.06 -12.47 -7.99
N LEU A 496 8.29 -11.93 -8.04
CA LEU A 496 8.78 -11.05 -6.97
C LEU A 496 7.97 -9.75 -6.95
N HIS A 497 7.49 -9.34 -5.79
CA HIS A 497 6.84 -8.03 -5.65
C HIS A 497 7.87 -6.92 -5.49
N ALA A 498 7.52 -5.73 -5.99
CA ALA A 498 8.29 -4.49 -5.92
C ALA A 498 7.88 -3.56 -4.75
N THR A 499 6.93 -3.98 -3.92
CA THR A 499 6.46 -3.24 -2.75
C THR A 499 6.56 -4.10 -1.48
N ALA A 500 7.05 -3.50 -0.39
CA ALA A 500 7.11 -4.15 0.92
C ALA A 500 5.78 -4.13 1.69
N LYS A 501 4.71 -3.49 1.18
CA LYS A 501 3.44 -3.35 1.90
C LYS A 501 2.88 -4.72 2.33
N GLY A 502 2.83 -4.91 3.65
CA GLY A 502 2.33 -6.09 4.33
C GLY A 502 1.19 -5.75 5.29
N PHE A 503 1.16 -6.41 6.44
CA PHE A 503 0.28 -6.03 7.54
C PHE A 503 0.87 -4.85 8.31
N LYS A 504 0.10 -3.76 8.44
CA LYS A 504 0.47 -2.60 9.26
C LYS A 504 -0.05 -2.76 10.69
N CYS A 505 0.83 -2.59 11.68
CA CYS A 505 0.41 -2.62 13.08
C CYS A 505 -0.35 -1.35 13.45
N THR A 506 -1.53 -1.51 14.07
CA THR A 506 -2.25 -0.36 14.64
C THR A 506 -1.46 0.26 15.81
N PRO A 507 -1.66 1.55 16.15
CA PRO A 507 -1.00 2.16 17.31
C PRO A 507 -1.28 1.44 18.63
N SER A 508 -2.41 0.75 18.75
CA SER A 508 -2.75 -0.13 19.88
C SER A 508 -1.88 -1.40 19.90
N MET A 509 -1.73 -2.09 18.76
CA MET A 509 -0.86 -3.26 18.63
C MET A 509 0.61 -2.94 18.89
N THR A 510 1.13 -1.87 18.29
CA THR A 510 2.51 -1.43 18.49
C THR A 510 2.77 -1.18 19.98
N ARG A 511 1.84 -0.52 20.68
CA ARG A 511 1.93 -0.30 22.14
C ARG A 511 1.93 -1.61 22.94
N TRP A 512 1.17 -2.63 22.54
CA TRP A 512 1.20 -3.95 23.22
C TRP A 512 2.55 -4.68 23.07
N LEU A 513 3.31 -4.36 22.02
CA LEU A 513 4.61 -4.96 21.71
C LEU A 513 5.79 -4.16 22.28
N THR A 514 5.64 -2.84 22.48
CA THR A 514 6.72 -1.94 22.91
C THR A 514 6.54 -1.33 24.31
N ALA A 515 5.43 -1.59 25.01
CA ALA A 515 5.16 -1.03 26.33
C ALA A 515 6.22 -1.39 27.40
N PRO A 516 6.92 -0.41 28.01
CA PRO A 516 7.88 -0.65 29.06
C PRO A 516 7.30 -1.41 30.26
N GLY A 517 8.09 -2.30 30.86
CA GLY A 517 7.66 -3.11 32.01
C GLY A 517 6.70 -4.27 31.69
N SER A 518 6.36 -4.50 30.42
CA SER A 518 5.53 -5.64 30.02
C SER A 518 6.20 -6.99 30.32
N SER A 519 5.48 -7.90 30.96
CA SER A 519 5.97 -9.26 31.21
C SER A 519 6.05 -10.08 29.91
N ALA A 520 6.95 -11.06 29.86
CA ALA A 520 7.13 -11.94 28.70
C ALA A 520 5.82 -12.66 28.30
N GLY A 521 4.99 -13.07 29.26
CA GLY A 521 3.66 -13.66 29.00
C GLY A 521 2.63 -12.64 28.48
N SER A 522 2.80 -11.34 28.72
CA SER A 522 1.97 -10.31 28.10
C SER A 522 2.39 -10.05 26.66
N ILE A 523 3.70 -9.93 26.41
CA ILE A 523 4.27 -9.77 25.06
C ILE A 523 3.94 -11.00 24.19
N GLY A 524 4.06 -12.21 24.74
CA GLY A 524 3.69 -13.45 24.04
C GLY A 524 2.23 -13.47 23.58
N ARG A 525 1.27 -13.05 24.42
CA ARG A 525 -0.14 -12.91 24.03
C ARG A 525 -0.35 -11.81 22.98
N ALA A 526 0.37 -10.69 23.07
CA ALA A 526 0.32 -9.64 22.05
C ALA A 526 0.77 -10.16 20.67
N HIS A 527 1.87 -10.93 20.60
CA HIS A 527 2.30 -11.58 19.36
C HIS A 527 1.25 -12.57 18.81
N ARG A 528 0.59 -13.37 19.68
CA ARG A 528 -0.47 -14.30 19.24
C ARG A 528 -1.66 -13.56 18.62
N LEU A 529 -2.13 -12.48 19.27
CA LEU A 529 -3.24 -11.65 18.78
C LEU A 529 -2.89 -10.98 17.44
N VAL A 530 -1.70 -10.38 17.34
CA VAL A 530 -1.24 -9.76 16.09
C VAL A 530 -1.11 -10.80 14.97
N PHE A 531 -0.62 -12.01 15.27
CA PHE A 531 -0.47 -13.07 14.27
C PHE A 531 -1.81 -13.55 13.70
N ILE A 532 -2.85 -13.69 14.53
CA ILE A 532 -4.20 -14.07 14.08
C ILE A 532 -4.82 -12.96 13.24
N ALA A 533 -4.85 -11.73 13.76
CA ALA A 533 -5.43 -10.58 13.06
C ALA A 533 -4.73 -10.29 11.73
N ALA A 534 -3.40 -10.39 11.69
CA ALA A 534 -2.62 -10.15 10.49
C ALA A 534 -2.87 -11.20 9.40
N ASN A 535 -2.88 -12.49 9.75
CA ASN A 535 -3.15 -13.54 8.76
C ASN A 535 -4.60 -13.47 8.25
N SER A 536 -5.59 -13.18 9.10
CA SER A 536 -6.97 -13.02 8.64
C SER A 536 -7.16 -11.82 7.69
N LYS A 537 -6.63 -10.63 8.00
CA LYS A 537 -6.68 -9.48 7.06
C LYS A 537 -5.98 -9.80 5.73
N LEU A 538 -4.86 -10.53 5.75
CA LEU A 538 -4.16 -10.96 4.53
C LEU A 538 -4.93 -12.01 3.71
N GLU A 539 -5.64 -12.95 4.35
CA GLU A 539 -6.47 -13.96 3.66
C GLU A 539 -7.71 -13.33 3.00
N ARG A 540 -8.33 -12.34 3.65
CA ARG A 540 -9.43 -11.53 3.07
C ARG A 540 -8.98 -10.59 1.95
N ARG A 541 -7.67 -10.30 1.86
CA ARG A 541 -7.05 -9.26 1.01
C ARG A 541 -7.40 -7.82 1.44
N ASP A 542 -7.66 -7.61 2.73
CA ASP A 542 -7.97 -6.32 3.34
C ASP A 542 -6.70 -5.46 3.50
N PHE A 543 -6.11 -5.03 2.37
CA PHE A 543 -4.93 -4.15 2.33
C PHE A 543 -5.26 -2.65 2.51
N SER A 544 -6.55 -2.32 2.69
CA SER A 544 -7.04 -0.97 2.94
C SER A 544 -7.24 -0.74 4.44
N ASN A 545 -6.68 0.34 4.96
CA ASN A 545 -6.90 0.76 6.35
C ASN A 545 -8.05 1.78 6.40
N ASP A 546 -9.21 1.43 5.83
CA ASP A 546 -10.37 2.32 5.77
C ASP A 546 -10.89 2.70 7.17
N ASP A 547 -10.63 1.88 8.19
CA ASP A 547 -10.79 2.17 9.63
C ASP A 547 -10.25 3.58 10.01
N ASP A 548 -9.16 4.07 9.39
CA ASP A 548 -8.58 5.39 9.72
C ASP A 548 -9.42 6.58 9.21
N LYS A 549 -10.32 6.38 8.23
CA LYS A 549 -11.17 7.46 7.72
C LYS A 549 -12.24 7.88 8.72
N ASP A 550 -12.88 6.91 9.38
CA ASP A 550 -14.00 7.17 10.28
C ASP A 550 -13.57 7.85 11.59
N VAL A 551 -12.30 7.65 12.00
CA VAL A 551 -11.68 8.40 13.10
C VAL A 551 -11.63 9.90 12.79
N SER A 552 -11.48 10.29 11.52
CA SER A 552 -11.45 11.70 11.10
C SER A 552 -12.83 12.39 11.14
N CYS A 553 -13.93 11.63 11.13
CA CYS A 553 -15.26 12.15 11.46
C CYS A 553 -15.45 12.28 12.97
N SER A 554 -15.08 11.24 13.73
CA SER A 554 -15.32 11.15 15.18
C SER A 554 -14.65 12.26 16.00
N GLN A 555 -13.55 12.85 15.51
CA GLN A 555 -12.88 13.98 16.17
C GLN A 555 -13.47 15.37 15.84
N LYS A 556 -14.42 15.49 14.91
CA LYS A 556 -15.07 16.78 14.58
C LYS A 556 -16.26 17.13 15.46
N GLU A 557 -16.89 16.15 16.11
CA GLU A 557 -18.12 16.36 16.90
C GLU A 557 -17.88 16.63 18.40
N THR A 558 -16.62 16.65 18.86
CA THR A 558 -16.26 16.81 20.28
C THR A 558 -15.67 18.18 20.66
N MET A 559 -15.78 19.18 19.76
CA MET A 559 -15.51 20.60 20.07
C MET A 559 -16.77 21.47 19.91
N THR A 560 -17.86 21.08 20.57
CA THR A 560 -19.05 21.92 20.78
C THR A 560 -19.68 21.68 22.15
N CYS A 561 -19.06 22.27 23.18
CA CYS A 561 -19.60 22.57 24.51
C CYS A 561 -18.81 23.74 25.08
#